data_AF-A0A1Z9HZW1-F1
#
_entry.id   AF-A0A1Z9HZW1-F1
#
_cell.length_a   1.000
_cell.length_b   1.000
_cell.length_c   1.000
_cell.angle_alpha   90.00
_cell.angle_beta   90.00
_cell.angle_gamma   90.00
#
_symmetry.space_group_name_H-M   'P 1'
#
loop_
_entity.id
_entity.type
_entity.pdbx_description
1 polymer ?
#
loop_
_entity_poly.entity_id
_entity_poly.type
_entity_poly.pdbx_seq_one_letter_code
_entity_poly.pdbx_strand_id
1 'polypeptide(L)'
;MIISCQCGKLQFLIKKNEIPKDGRIVRCGICNLQWLQKPHGSVEKIIRKKHYIANLFLILLLILVLVGVMITFKKEILLLNPSLNVFYDYIYQLNYQLIKNLNLFMKEVIQSISQLL
;
A
#
# COMPACT_ATOMS: atom_id res chain seq x y z
N MET A 1 -34.10 -11.67 12.18
CA MET A 1 -32.67 -11.34 12.21
C MET A 1 -32.22 -11.21 10.77
N ILE A 2 -31.50 -10.14 10.45
CA ILE A 2 -30.95 -9.95 9.11
C ILE A 2 -29.53 -10.54 9.11
N ILE A 3 -29.23 -11.43 8.18
CA ILE A 3 -27.87 -11.93 7.94
C ILE A 3 -27.35 -11.40 6.62
N SER A 4 -26.10 -10.97 6.58
CA SER A 4 -25.45 -10.51 5.34
C SER A 4 -24.50 -11.58 4.81
N CYS A 5 -24.55 -11.83 3.50
CA CYS A 5 -23.54 -12.66 2.84
C CYS A 5 -22.15 -12.04 3.00
N GLN A 6 -21.11 -12.85 3.23
CA GLN A 6 -19.71 -12.39 3.23
C GLN A 6 -19.28 -11.79 1.87
N CYS A 7 -19.99 -12.15 0.79
CA CYS A 7 -19.83 -11.56 -0.53
C CYS A 7 -20.32 -10.11 -0.65
N GLY A 8 -21.03 -9.58 0.35
CA GLY A 8 -21.52 -8.19 0.40
C GLY A 8 -22.68 -7.85 -0.54
N LYS A 9 -23.19 -8.83 -1.31
CA LYS A 9 -24.20 -8.57 -2.36
C LYS A 9 -25.66 -8.67 -1.89
N LEU A 10 -25.96 -9.39 -0.80
CA LEU A 10 -27.33 -9.58 -0.29
C LEU A 10 -27.43 -9.66 1.23
N GLN A 11 -28.63 -9.33 1.70
CA GLN A 11 -29.10 -9.49 3.08
C GLN A 11 -30.34 -10.39 3.09
N PHE A 12 -30.41 -11.31 4.05
CA PHE A 12 -31.51 -12.26 4.21
C PHE A 12 -32.23 -12.02 5.53
N LEU A 13 -33.55 -11.88 5.50
CA LEU A 13 -34.38 -11.78 6.69
C LEU A 13 -34.76 -13.20 7.17
N ILE A 14 -34.25 -13.60 8.33
CA ILE A 14 -34.41 -14.94 8.90
C ILE A 14 -35.17 -14.87 10.22
N LYS A 15 -36.03 -15.85 10.52
CA LYS A 15 -36.73 -15.91 11.81
C LYS A 15 -35.76 -16.34 12.91
N LYS A 16 -35.91 -15.80 14.12
CA LYS A 16 -34.97 -16.07 15.24
C LYS A 16 -34.88 -17.56 15.61
N ASN A 17 -35.90 -18.35 15.29
CA ASN A 17 -35.99 -19.77 15.65
C ASN A 17 -35.34 -20.70 14.60
N GLU A 18 -34.91 -20.18 13.45
CA GLU A 18 -34.32 -20.99 12.36
C GLU A 18 -32.81 -21.22 12.53
N ILE A 19 -32.18 -20.52 13.49
CA ILE A 19 -30.76 -20.65 13.82
C ILE A 19 -30.64 -21.11 15.28
N PRO A 20 -30.23 -22.37 15.53
CA PRO A 20 -30.01 -22.89 16.88
C PRO A 20 -28.84 -22.17 17.57
N LYS A 21 -28.76 -22.28 18.90
CA LYS A 21 -27.73 -21.61 19.73
C LYS A 21 -26.30 -21.98 19.32
N ASP A 22 -26.11 -23.21 18.85
CA ASP A 22 -24.82 -23.73 18.38
C ASP A 22 -24.43 -23.22 16.98
N GLY A 23 -25.31 -22.48 16.32
CA GLY A 23 -25.16 -21.99 14.97
C GLY A 23 -25.55 -23.02 13.91
N ARG A 24 -25.61 -22.58 12.65
CA ARG A 24 -25.96 -23.43 11.50
C ARG A 24 -25.11 -23.06 10.29
N ILE A 25 -24.70 -24.05 9.50
CA ILE A 25 -24.07 -23.81 8.20
C ILE A 25 -25.13 -23.26 7.23
N VAL A 26 -24.88 -22.07 6.69
CA VAL A 26 -25.73 -21.44 5.68
C VAL A 26 -24.95 -21.33 4.37
N ARG A 27 -25.67 -21.42 3.24
CA ARG A 27 -25.10 -21.31 1.89
C ARG A 27 -25.75 -20.14 1.16
N CYS A 28 -24.95 -19.29 0.55
CA CYS A 28 -25.47 -18.25 -0.34
C CYS A 28 -25.87 -18.85 -1.68
N GLY A 29 -27.10 -18.62 -2.13
CA GLY A 29 -27.61 -19.12 -3.42
C GLY A 29 -26.99 -18.47 -4.66
N ILE A 30 -26.26 -17.36 -4.50
CA ILE A 30 -25.64 -16.65 -5.64
C ILE A 30 -24.15 -16.95 -5.77
N CYS A 31 -23.39 -16.80 -4.68
CA CYS A 31 -21.94 -17.01 -4.71
C CYS A 31 -21.51 -18.39 -4.20
N ASN A 32 -22.45 -19.27 -3.82
CA ASN A 32 -22.20 -20.60 -3.28
C ASN A 32 -21.30 -20.67 -2.03
N LEU A 33 -20.96 -19.55 -1.40
CA LEU A 33 -20.19 -19.52 -0.17
C LEU A 33 -20.99 -20.15 0.97
N GLN A 34 -20.31 -21.00 1.75
CA GLN A 34 -20.85 -21.62 2.96
C GLN A 34 -20.15 -21.02 4.17
N TRP A 35 -20.91 -20.68 5.21
CA TRP A 35 -20.36 -20.20 6.48
C TRP A 35 -21.21 -20.63 7.67
N LEU A 36 -20.60 -20.67 8.85
CA LEU A 36 -21.29 -20.96 10.11
C LEU A 36 -21.94 -19.67 10.64
N GLN A 37 -23.26 -19.60 10.61
CA GLN A 37 -24.02 -18.49 11.17
C GLN A 37 -24.44 -18.80 12.61
N LYS A 38 -23.86 -18.10 13.58
CA LYS A 38 -24.30 -18.12 14.98
C LYS A 38 -25.42 -17.08 15.22
N PRO A 39 -26.33 -17.29 16.19
CA PRO A 39 -27.30 -16.27 16.57
C PRO A 39 -26.57 -15.04 17.13
N HIS A 40 -27.11 -13.85 16.89
CA HIS A 40 -26.47 -12.58 17.22
C HIS A 40 -26.33 -12.38 18.74
N GLY A 41 -25.24 -12.92 19.31
CA GLY A 41 -24.73 -12.68 20.64
C GLY A 41 -23.21 -12.72 20.55
N SER A 42 -22.57 -11.57 20.83
CA SER A 42 -21.21 -11.14 20.48
C SER A 42 -20.98 -10.89 18.97
N VAL A 43 -21.16 -9.62 18.59
CA VAL A 43 -20.62 -9.08 17.33
C VAL A 43 -19.11 -9.12 17.45
N GLU A 44 -18.48 -10.20 17.01
CA GLU A 44 -17.05 -10.19 16.76
C GLU A 44 -16.82 -9.26 15.58
N LYS A 45 -16.36 -8.04 15.89
CA LYS A 45 -16.12 -6.96 14.95
C LYS A 45 -15.13 -7.50 13.90
N ILE A 46 -15.59 -7.77 12.68
CA ILE A 46 -14.72 -8.13 11.56
C ILE A 46 -13.82 -6.92 11.30
N ILE A 47 -12.63 -6.90 11.90
CA ILE A 47 -11.59 -5.91 11.62
C ILE A 47 -11.13 -6.22 10.19
N ARG A 48 -11.75 -5.58 9.19
CA ARG A 48 -11.20 -5.57 7.83
C ARG A 48 -9.85 -4.87 7.91
N LYS A 49 -8.76 -5.63 7.99
CA LYS A 49 -7.41 -5.08 7.83
C LYS A 49 -7.32 -4.46 6.44
N LYS A 50 -7.35 -3.13 6.38
CA LYS A 50 -7.17 -2.40 5.12
C LYS A 50 -5.72 -2.62 4.69
N HIS A 51 -5.50 -3.07 3.46
CA HIS A 51 -4.16 -3.31 2.90
C HIS A 51 -3.45 -1.99 2.56
N TYR A 52 -3.33 -1.08 3.53
CA TYR A 52 -2.72 0.23 3.36
C TYR A 52 -1.22 0.12 3.00
N ILE A 53 -0.49 -0.77 3.67
CA ILE A 53 0.94 -1.00 3.44
C ILE A 53 1.19 -1.53 2.02
N ALA A 54 0.37 -2.49 1.56
CA ALA A 54 0.51 -3.02 0.20
C ALA A 54 0.22 -1.95 -0.86
N ASN A 55 -0.75 -1.09 -0.62
CA ASN A 55 -1.06 0.03 -1.51
C ASN A 55 0.06 1.08 -1.53
N LEU A 56 0.69 1.36 -0.38
CA LEU A 56 1.85 2.24 -0.31
C LEU A 56 3.04 1.68 -1.10
N PHE A 57 3.31 0.38 -0.96
CA PHE A 57 4.36 -0.29 -1.73
C PHE A 57 4.11 -0.21 -3.24
N LEU A 58 2.86 -0.38 -3.67
CA LEU A 58 2.47 -0.26 -5.08
C LEU A 58 2.69 1.17 -5.61
N ILE A 59 2.37 2.19 -4.83
CA ILE A 59 2.62 3.60 -5.19
C ILE A 59 4.13 3.86 -5.29
N LEU A 60 4.92 3.35 -4.36
CA LEU A 60 6.38 3.49 -4.39
C LEU A 60 6.97 2.86 -5.67
N LEU A 61 6.52 1.66 -6.02
CA LEU A 61 6.94 0.97 -7.23
C LEU A 61 6.58 1.76 -8.49
N LEU A 62 5.37 2.33 -8.53
CA LEU A 62 4.95 3.18 -9.64
C LEU A 62 5.83 4.42 -9.80
N ILE A 63 6.17 5.10 -8.71
CA ILE A 63 7.06 6.27 -8.73
C ILE A 63 8.45 5.89 -9.26
N LEU A 64 8.99 4.75 -8.84
CA LEU A 64 10.29 4.26 -9.33
C LEU A 64 10.29 4.06 -10.84
N VAL A 65 9.22 3.46 -11.39
CA VAL A 65 9.06 3.29 -12.83
C VAL A 65 9.01 4.64 -13.53
N LEU A 66 8.23 5.60 -13.02
CA LEU A 66 8.13 6.94 -13.60
C LEU A 66 9.47 7.68 -13.61
N VAL A 67 10.23 7.61 -12.50
CA VAL A 67 11.58 8.17 -12.42
C VAL A 67 12.51 7.51 -13.44
N GLY A 68 12.46 6.19 -13.57
CA GLY A 68 13.22 5.45 -14.58
C GLY A 68 12.93 5.93 -16.00
N VAL A 69 11.64 6.08 -16.35
CA VAL A 69 11.21 6.60 -17.66
C VAL A 69 11.77 8.01 -17.90
N MET A 70 11.67 8.90 -16.92
CA MET A 70 12.20 10.27 -17.01
C MET A 70 13.70 10.34 -17.24
N ILE A 71 14.46 9.36 -16.75
CA ILE A 71 15.91 9.27 -16.94
C ILE A 71 16.23 8.66 -18.31
N THR A 72 15.60 7.54 -18.66
CA THR A 72 15.86 6.82 -19.92
C THR A 72 15.52 7.67 -21.14
N PHE A 73 14.38 8.34 -21.12
CA PHE A 73 13.91 9.16 -22.24
C PHE A 73 14.30 10.64 -22.12
N LYS A 74 15.34 10.95 -21.33
CA LYS A 74 15.77 12.34 -21.11
C LYS A 74 15.96 13.09 -22.43
N LYS A 75 16.60 12.47 -23.43
CA LYS A 75 16.92 13.13 -24.71
C LYS A 75 15.66 13.48 -25.48
N GLU A 76 14.74 12.54 -25.59
CA GLU A 76 13.46 12.68 -26.28
C GLU A 76 12.59 13.74 -25.60
N ILE A 77 12.58 13.77 -24.26
CA ILE A 77 11.87 14.78 -23.47
C ILE A 77 12.47 16.18 -23.71
N LEU A 78 13.81 16.28 -23.79
CA LEU A 78 14.50 17.54 -24.10
C LEU A 78 14.24 18.03 -25.53
N LEU A 79 13.98 17.12 -26.49
CA LEU A 79 13.58 17.50 -27.84
C LEU A 79 12.17 18.10 -27.86
N LEU A 80 11.26 17.61 -27.02
CA LEU A 80 9.90 18.13 -26.90
C LEU A 80 9.86 19.48 -26.18
N ASN A 81 10.67 19.65 -25.14
CA ASN A 81 10.78 20.91 -24.42
C ASN A 81 12.23 21.18 -23.96
N PRO A 82 13.00 21.98 -24.73
CA PRO A 82 14.40 22.26 -24.43
C PRO A 82 14.62 22.93 -23.06
N SER A 83 13.63 23.69 -22.57
CA SER A 83 13.69 24.37 -21.26
C SER A 83 13.81 23.40 -20.08
N LEU A 84 13.49 22.12 -20.29
CA LEU A 84 13.63 21.09 -19.27
C LEU A 84 15.10 20.76 -18.96
N ASN A 85 16.07 21.20 -19.79
CA ASN A 85 17.50 20.98 -19.49
C ASN A 85 17.91 21.63 -18.18
N VAL A 86 17.44 22.85 -17.92
CA VAL A 86 17.70 23.60 -16.69
C VAL A 86 17.18 22.83 -15.49
N PHE A 87 16.00 22.23 -15.62
CA PHE A 87 15.42 21.40 -14.57
C PHE A 87 16.28 20.14 -14.30
N TYR A 88 16.66 19.40 -15.34
CA TYR A 88 17.49 18.21 -15.17
C TYR A 88 18.87 18.54 -14.59
N ASP A 89 19.48 19.65 -15.01
CA ASP A 89 20.78 20.10 -14.52
C ASP A 89 20.68 20.55 -13.05
N TYR A 90 19.60 21.24 -12.68
CA TYR A 90 19.31 21.58 -11.29
C TYR A 90 19.18 20.33 -10.41
N ILE A 91 18.40 19.33 -10.84
CA ILE A 91 18.25 18.07 -10.12
C ILE A 91 19.59 17.34 -9.99
N TYR A 92 20.39 17.32 -11.05
CA TYR A 92 21.72 16.71 -11.01
C TYR A 92 22.65 17.41 -10.01
N GLN A 93 22.69 18.74 -10.02
CA GLN A 93 23.50 19.53 -9.10
C GLN A 93 23.06 19.33 -7.65
N LEU A 94 21.75 19.35 -7.37
CA LEU A 94 21.20 19.11 -6.04
C LEU A 94 21.64 17.73 -5.52
N ASN A 95 21.48 16.67 -6.33
CA ASN A 95 21.87 15.32 -5.97
C ASN A 95 23.38 15.21 -5.72
N TYR A 96 24.21 15.83 -6.56
CA TYR A 96 25.66 15.85 -6.39
C TYR A 96 26.06 16.49 -5.05
N GLN A 97 25.48 17.64 -4.72
CA GLN A 97 25.77 18.33 -3.46
C GLN A 97 25.34 17.51 -2.24
N LEU A 98 24.15 16.90 -2.28
CA LEU A 98 23.67 16.03 -1.21
C LEU A 98 24.62 14.85 -0.97
N ILE A 99 25.00 14.12 -2.03
CA ILE A 99 25.92 12.98 -1.93
C ILE A 99 27.29 13.42 -1.42
N LYS A 100 27.81 14.56 -1.91
CA LYS A 100 29.09 15.11 -1.46
C LYS A 100 29.05 15.42 0.04
N ASN A 101 28.01 16.10 0.50
CA ASN A 101 27.85 16.47 1.90
C ASN A 101 27.69 15.23 2.80
N LEU A 102 26.90 14.24 2.37
CA LEU A 102 26.77 12.97 3.09
C LEU A 102 28.10 12.23 3.18
N ASN A 103 28.85 12.15 2.08
CA ASN A 103 30.17 11.50 2.07
C ASN A 103 31.18 12.22 2.98
N LEU A 104 31.12 13.56 3.02
CA LEU A 104 31.96 14.36 3.92
C LEU A 104 31.61 14.09 5.39
N PHE A 105 30.31 14.13 5.72
CA PHE A 105 29.82 13.78 7.05
C PHE A 105 30.24 12.38 7.48
N MET A 106 30.10 11.38 6.59
CA MET A 106 30.54 10.02 6.88
C MET A 106 32.04 9.94 7.17
N LYS A 107 32.88 10.70 6.46
CA LYS A 107 34.32 10.76 6.73
C LYS A 107 34.62 11.36 8.11
N GLU A 108 33.93 12.44 8.49
CA GLU A 108 34.09 13.06 9.81
C GLU A 108 33.65 12.13 10.95
N VAL A 109 32.55 11.39 10.75
CA VAL A 109 32.09 10.37 11.71
C VAL A 109 33.12 9.25 11.86
N ILE A 110 33.68 8.74 10.75
CA ILE A 110 34.71 7.69 10.81
C ILE A 110 35.97 8.22 11.52
N GLN A 111 36.39 9.46 11.21
CA GLN A 111 37.56 10.07 11.83
C GLN A 111 37.40 10.24 13.34
N SER A 112 36.21 10.68 13.80
CA SER A 112 35.94 10.85 15.23
C SER A 112 35.92 9.52 15.97
N ILE A 113 35.32 8.47 15.39
CA ILE A 113 35.36 7.11 15.96
C ILE A 113 36.81 6.58 16.03
N SER A 114 37.63 6.83 15.01
CA SER A 114 39.04 6.41 14.98
C SER A 114 39.91 7.09 16.04
N GLN A 115 39.52 8.25 16.57
CA GLN A 115 40.26 8.94 17.64
C GLN A 115 39.86 8.47 19.04
N LEU A 116 38.72 7.77 19.16
CA LEU A 116 38.18 7.20 20.40
C LEU A 116 38.65 5.76 20.67
N LEU A 117 39.31 5.12 19.70
CA LEU A 117 39.74 3.71 19.70
C LEU A 117 41.27 3.63 19.67
#